data_AF-A0A972BMM4-F1
#
_entry.id   AF-A0A972BMM4-F1
#
_cell.length_a   1.000
_cell.length_b   1.000
_cell.length_c   1.000
_cell.angle_alpha   90.00
_cell.angle_beta   90.00
_cell.angle_gamma   90.00
#
_symmetry.space_group_name_H-M   'P 1'
#
loop_
_entity.id
_entity.type
_entity.pdbx_description
1 polymer ?
#
loop_
_entity_poly.entity_id
_entity_poly.type
_entity_poly.pdbx_seq_one_letter_code
_entity_poly.pdbx_strand_id
1 'polypeptide(L)'
;MKKTFVLIFLLLLCAQSFSFAEEKRNWNLLILEGEELEEAELQGLVFNKSTASLKLAKKNDEGSFTFPPMDMEPFEYLVLSWNALTPQEASVELEARFYHEQEQQWSTWFSWGLWQKSPKRHSYSDEDKYGQLSYDTAWVLGDKATANKVQVRGVLKGKDVSLRRIALTTLNTMVTEGPVNKEAHPGKVLGELAYSQQIRHPFMAQLMCSANTTATQIGLLGEDLLPEEVALNSYDSHLEGYGNWAFNVAFAGEAGYKSYLSYADEEELLNLLDQGYPLGMSVAYSNVPGGSLPYLEGAPLTTGGHLITLRGYEWQDDELYFIASDSAAESDEKAKISYKSSQLMQAWKSRIVYVIEPREKVEASEIKRLPLTLSLEEDGLARLGGPMPLEIGPTFTAQPLKEPGRGLLAYTLEGEQGIYYNASLSKDGLVKFPRGTDIEKINLYLMTNLGLTYVAQVKVGKVADANYYLTLGILIFVLVMYFGFKVRKRS
;
A
#
# COMPACT_ATOMS: atom_id res chain seq x y z
N MET A 1 -6.11 10.23 -79.15
CA MET A 1 -6.78 9.34 -78.17
C MET A 1 -6.09 9.50 -76.83
N LYS A 2 -6.83 10.02 -75.84
CA LYS A 2 -6.75 9.83 -74.35
C LYS A 2 -5.33 9.81 -73.72
N LYS A 3 -4.94 10.89 -73.01
CA LYS A 3 -5.15 11.17 -71.55
C LYS A 3 -4.52 10.04 -70.68
N THR A 4 -3.68 10.27 -69.67
CA THR A 4 -3.85 11.18 -68.53
C THR A 4 -2.55 11.24 -67.70
N PHE A 5 -2.21 12.43 -67.19
CA PHE A 5 -1.28 12.66 -66.07
C PHE A 5 -1.72 11.89 -64.82
N VAL A 6 -0.82 11.18 -64.13
CA VAL A 6 -1.07 10.75 -62.74
C VAL A 6 -0.23 11.61 -61.81
N LEU A 7 -0.90 12.63 -61.30
CA LEU A 7 -0.54 13.45 -60.16
C LEU A 7 -0.74 12.59 -58.90
N ILE A 8 0.32 12.20 -58.20
CA ILE A 8 0.17 11.56 -56.89
C ILE A 8 -0.10 12.66 -55.86
N PHE A 9 -1.34 12.70 -55.42
CA PHE A 9 -1.89 13.58 -54.40
C PHE A 9 -1.21 13.33 -53.05
N LEU A 10 -0.57 14.36 -52.49
CA LEU A 10 -0.28 14.44 -51.06
C LEU A 10 -1.62 14.61 -50.34
N LEU A 11 -2.15 13.53 -49.76
CA LEU A 11 -3.29 13.60 -48.84
C LEU A 11 -2.76 14.04 -47.48
N LEU A 12 -2.78 15.36 -47.25
CA LEU A 12 -2.87 15.94 -45.91
C LEU A 12 -4.19 15.46 -45.29
N LEU A 13 -4.14 14.36 -44.56
CA LEU A 13 -5.16 14.02 -43.58
C LEU A 13 -4.95 14.97 -42.40
N CYS A 14 -5.63 16.11 -42.43
CA CYS A 14 -6.00 16.84 -41.23
C CYS A 14 -6.82 15.87 -40.37
N ALA A 15 -6.16 15.17 -39.45
CA ALA A 15 -6.82 14.67 -38.26
C ALA A 15 -7.28 15.91 -37.50
N GLN A 16 -8.55 16.28 -37.66
CA GLN A 16 -9.21 17.15 -36.70
C GLN A 16 -9.26 16.34 -35.40
N SER A 17 -8.23 16.52 -34.58
CA SER A 17 -8.28 16.22 -33.17
C SER A 17 -9.46 17.01 -32.61
N PHE A 18 -10.59 16.32 -32.42
CA PHE A 18 -11.62 16.76 -31.50
C PHE A 18 -10.95 16.78 -30.11
N SER A 19 -10.31 17.89 -29.78
CA SER A 19 -10.09 18.27 -28.40
C SER A 19 -11.49 18.50 -27.85
N PHE A 20 -12.08 17.46 -27.25
CA PHE A 20 -12.90 17.73 -26.09
C PHE A 20 -11.98 18.54 -25.18
N ALA A 21 -12.37 19.78 -24.88
CA ALA A 21 -11.71 20.52 -23.83
C ALA A 21 -11.87 19.64 -22.59
N GLU A 22 -10.78 18.97 -22.21
CA GLU A 22 -10.72 18.17 -21.01
C GLU A 22 -11.16 19.10 -19.88
N GLU A 23 -12.23 18.73 -19.19
CA GLU A 23 -12.78 19.55 -18.13
C GLU A 23 -11.65 19.81 -17.14
N LYS A 24 -11.36 21.08 -16.86
CA LYS A 24 -10.14 21.47 -16.18
C LYS A 24 -10.17 20.95 -14.74
N ARG A 25 -9.51 19.81 -14.49
CA ARG A 25 -9.36 19.22 -13.16
C ARG A 25 -8.35 20.03 -12.35
N ASN A 26 -8.56 20.09 -11.04
CA ASN A 26 -7.60 20.71 -10.12
C ASN A 26 -6.46 19.76 -9.73
N TRP A 27 -6.48 18.52 -10.21
CA TRP A 27 -5.45 17.51 -10.02
C TRP A 27 -5.06 16.86 -11.36
N ASN A 28 -3.87 16.26 -11.42
CA ASN A 28 -3.41 15.51 -12.59
C ASN A 28 -2.61 14.27 -12.17
N LEU A 29 -3.01 13.10 -12.69
CA LEU A 29 -2.34 11.82 -12.45
C LEU A 29 -1.45 11.47 -13.65
N LEU A 30 -0.16 11.27 -13.38
CA LEU A 30 0.81 10.72 -14.32
C LEU A 30 1.27 9.35 -13.81
N ILE A 31 1.01 8.30 -14.58
CA ILE A 31 1.53 6.96 -14.33
C ILE A 31 2.62 6.69 -15.35
N LEU A 32 3.81 6.29 -14.89
CA LEU A 32 4.92 5.80 -15.70
C LEU A 32 4.94 4.28 -15.60
N GLU A 33 4.53 3.60 -16.65
CA GLU A 33 4.47 2.13 -16.71
C GLU A 33 4.70 1.57 -18.11
N GLY A 34 5.00 0.27 -18.20
CA GLY A 34 5.19 -0.36 -19.51
C GLY A 34 6.35 0.26 -20.30
N GLU A 35 6.11 0.56 -21.58
CA GLU A 35 7.14 1.10 -22.48
C GLU A 35 7.60 2.51 -22.09
N GLU A 36 6.82 3.27 -21.31
CA GLU A 36 7.23 4.59 -20.81
C GLU A 36 8.47 4.48 -19.91
N LEU A 37 8.65 3.35 -19.22
CA LEU A 37 9.87 3.10 -18.44
C LEU A 37 11.14 3.03 -19.29
N GLU A 38 11.03 2.79 -20.61
CA GLU A 38 12.17 2.80 -21.55
C GLU A 38 12.66 4.24 -21.84
N GLU A 39 11.87 5.28 -21.54
CA GLU A 39 12.22 6.68 -21.80
C GLU A 39 13.25 7.23 -20.79
N ALA A 40 13.43 6.55 -19.66
CA ALA A 40 14.42 6.94 -18.67
C ALA A 40 15.86 6.64 -19.14
N GLU A 41 16.80 7.51 -18.78
CA GLU A 41 18.23 7.18 -18.85
C GLU A 41 18.52 6.09 -17.82
N LEU A 42 18.97 4.92 -18.27
CA LEU A 42 19.24 3.76 -17.41
C LEU A 42 20.73 3.55 -17.19
N GLN A 43 21.14 3.40 -15.92
CA GLN A 43 22.51 3.03 -15.53
C GLN A 43 22.46 1.76 -14.68
N GLY A 44 23.05 0.67 -15.18
CA GLY A 44 23.03 -0.62 -14.48
C GLY A 44 21.66 -1.32 -14.45
N LEU A 45 20.63 -0.72 -15.05
CA LEU A 45 19.28 -1.30 -15.24
C LEU A 45 19.03 -1.70 -16.69
N VAL A 46 18.04 -2.57 -16.87
CA VAL A 46 17.46 -2.92 -18.17
C VAL A 46 15.94 -2.95 -18.05
N PHE A 47 15.24 -2.51 -19.09
CA PHE A 47 13.81 -2.76 -19.21
C PHE A 47 13.55 -4.21 -19.63
N ASN A 48 12.74 -4.92 -18.86
CA ASN A 48 12.32 -6.27 -19.14
C ASN A 48 10.93 -6.28 -19.77
N LYS A 49 10.86 -6.48 -21.09
CA LYS A 49 9.61 -6.51 -21.86
C LYS A 49 8.63 -7.59 -21.41
N SER A 50 9.10 -8.71 -20.84
CA SER A 50 8.21 -9.81 -20.42
C SER A 50 7.46 -9.50 -19.13
N THR A 51 8.05 -8.68 -18.26
CA THR A 51 7.46 -8.29 -16.97
C THR A 51 7.07 -6.82 -16.93
N ALA A 52 7.24 -6.08 -18.04
CA ALA A 52 7.01 -4.65 -18.15
C ALA A 52 7.64 -3.85 -16.99
N SER A 53 8.90 -4.14 -16.66
CA SER A 53 9.55 -3.59 -15.48
C SER A 53 11.03 -3.30 -15.65
N LEU A 54 11.54 -2.34 -14.89
CA LEU A 54 12.98 -2.13 -14.74
C LEU A 54 13.55 -3.19 -13.80
N LYS A 55 14.64 -3.84 -14.22
CA LYS A 55 15.41 -4.81 -13.42
C LYS A 55 16.90 -4.51 -13.49
N LEU A 56 17.67 -4.98 -12.51
CA LEU A 56 19.13 -4.92 -12.56
C LEU A 56 19.66 -5.66 -13.81
N ALA A 57 20.57 -5.02 -14.54
CA ALA A 57 21.30 -5.68 -15.60
C ALA A 57 22.20 -6.78 -15.02
N LYS A 58 22.55 -7.79 -15.84
CA LYS A 58 23.36 -8.93 -15.38
C LYS A 58 24.67 -8.46 -14.72
N LYS A 59 24.95 -8.97 -13.53
CA LYS A 59 26.15 -8.70 -12.70
C LYS A 59 26.20 -7.32 -12.03
N ASN A 60 25.11 -6.54 -12.06
CA ASN A 60 24.98 -5.36 -11.21
C ASN A 60 24.18 -5.72 -9.96
N ASP A 61 24.62 -5.19 -8.82
CA ASP A 61 23.90 -5.30 -7.53
C ASP A 61 23.11 -4.02 -7.21
N GLU A 62 23.31 -2.98 -8.02
CA GLU A 62 22.66 -1.66 -7.95
C GLU A 62 22.50 -1.09 -9.35
N GLY A 63 21.43 -0.32 -9.58
CA GLY A 63 21.22 0.45 -10.79
C GLY A 63 20.31 1.63 -10.54
N SER A 64 20.39 2.64 -11.40
CA SER A 64 19.60 3.85 -11.33
C SER A 64 18.93 4.18 -12.66
N PHE A 65 17.87 4.98 -12.57
CA PHE A 65 17.22 5.56 -13.73
C PHE A 65 16.95 7.05 -13.49
N THR A 66 16.84 7.83 -14.57
CA THR A 66 16.40 9.23 -14.50
C THR A 66 15.56 9.55 -15.72
N PHE A 67 14.31 9.97 -15.51
CA PHE A 67 13.43 10.45 -16.57
C PHE A 67 13.85 11.84 -17.04
N PRO A 68 13.65 12.19 -18.32
CA PRO A 68 13.72 13.59 -18.75
C PRO A 68 12.68 14.44 -17.98
N PRO A 69 12.87 15.78 -17.91
CA PRO A 69 11.83 16.65 -17.37
C PRO A 69 10.52 16.52 -18.14
N MET A 70 9.41 16.36 -17.41
CA MET A 70 8.06 16.22 -17.94
C MET A 70 7.28 17.50 -17.65
N ASP A 71 6.63 18.04 -18.68
CA ASP A 71 5.73 19.20 -18.54
C ASP A 71 4.44 18.79 -17.82
N MET A 72 3.97 19.66 -16.93
CA MET A 72 2.77 19.45 -16.13
C MET A 72 1.92 20.72 -16.15
N GLU A 73 0.60 20.59 -16.00
CA GLU A 73 -0.25 21.72 -15.63
C GLU A 73 0.24 22.33 -14.29
N PRO A 74 0.13 23.65 -14.09
CA PRO A 74 0.61 24.30 -12.87
C PRO A 74 0.03 23.66 -11.61
N PHE A 75 0.89 23.35 -10.63
CA PHE A 75 0.51 22.68 -9.39
C PHE A 75 1.24 23.25 -8.17
N GLU A 76 0.63 23.05 -7.00
CA GLU A 76 1.17 23.43 -5.69
C GLU A 76 1.69 22.22 -4.91
N TYR A 77 1.05 21.06 -5.07
CA TYR A 77 1.35 19.84 -4.33
C TYR A 77 1.64 18.67 -5.25
N LEU A 78 2.48 17.75 -4.77
CA LEU A 78 2.87 16.52 -5.43
C LEU A 78 2.90 15.37 -4.41
N VAL A 79 2.28 14.25 -4.77
CA VAL A 79 2.50 12.94 -4.13
C VAL A 79 3.08 11.95 -5.12
N LEU A 80 3.88 11.03 -4.60
CA LEU A 80 4.55 10.00 -5.39
C LEU A 80 4.36 8.63 -4.73
N SER A 81 4.07 7.63 -5.55
CA SER A 81 3.97 6.23 -5.13
C SER A 81 4.52 5.29 -6.19
N TRP A 82 4.74 4.01 -5.85
CA TRP A 82 5.37 3.05 -6.74
C TRP A 82 4.83 1.63 -6.54
N ASN A 83 4.98 0.80 -7.58
CA ASN A 83 4.78 -0.64 -7.48
C ASN A 83 6.09 -1.33 -7.84
N ALA A 84 6.75 -1.88 -6.82
CA ALA A 84 8.02 -2.58 -6.95
C ALA A 84 7.92 -3.97 -6.33
N LEU A 85 8.73 -4.91 -6.81
CA LEU A 85 9.03 -6.15 -6.11
C LEU A 85 10.36 -5.96 -5.38
N THR A 86 10.35 -6.08 -4.05
CA THR A 86 11.54 -6.00 -3.20
C THR A 86 11.71 -7.28 -2.39
N PRO A 87 12.38 -8.31 -2.95
CA PRO A 87 12.77 -9.49 -2.19
C PRO A 87 13.64 -9.15 -0.97
N GLN A 88 13.95 -10.14 -0.14
CA GLN A 88 14.84 -9.94 1.01
C GLN A 88 16.16 -9.29 0.57
N GLU A 89 16.63 -8.31 1.34
CA GLU A 89 17.83 -7.52 1.09
C GLU A 89 17.78 -6.61 -0.16
N ALA A 90 16.68 -6.59 -0.91
CA ALA A 90 16.46 -5.65 -2.00
C ALA A 90 15.80 -4.35 -1.51
N SER A 91 16.03 -3.28 -2.25
CA SER A 91 15.44 -1.97 -1.96
C SER A 91 15.15 -1.15 -3.21
N VAL A 92 14.19 -0.24 -3.08
CA VAL A 92 13.90 0.83 -4.06
C VAL A 92 13.87 2.15 -3.31
N GLU A 93 14.47 3.18 -3.89
CA GLU A 93 14.34 4.55 -3.43
C GLU A 93 14.03 5.45 -4.61
N LEU A 94 12.96 6.24 -4.49
CA LEU A 94 12.51 7.15 -5.54
C LEU A 94 12.61 8.59 -5.10
N GLU A 95 13.11 9.42 -6.00
CA GLU A 95 13.26 10.85 -5.80
C GLU A 95 12.57 11.62 -6.92
N ALA A 96 11.99 12.76 -6.56
CA ALA A 96 11.45 13.71 -7.53
C ALA A 96 11.90 15.13 -7.21
N ARG A 97 11.91 15.98 -8.24
CA ARG A 97 12.06 17.42 -8.11
C ARG A 97 11.08 18.12 -9.03
N PHE A 98 10.77 19.37 -8.73
CA PHE A 98 9.83 20.16 -9.52
C PHE A 98 10.42 21.53 -9.88
N TYR A 99 9.98 22.05 -11.03
CA TYR A 99 10.45 23.33 -11.54
C TYR A 99 9.51 24.44 -11.10
N HIS A 100 10.00 25.30 -10.20
CA HIS A 100 9.26 26.44 -9.68
C HIS A 100 9.05 27.47 -10.79
N GLU A 101 7.78 27.76 -11.10
CA GLU A 101 7.39 28.55 -12.27
C GLU A 101 7.81 30.02 -12.13
N GLN A 102 7.53 30.63 -10.98
CA GLN A 102 7.81 32.05 -10.71
C GLN A 102 9.31 32.31 -10.53
N GLU A 103 10.03 31.44 -9.83
CA GLU A 103 11.48 31.60 -9.60
C GLU A 103 12.34 31.08 -10.75
N GLN A 104 11.76 30.31 -11.68
CA GLN A 104 12.44 29.69 -12.82
C GLN A 104 13.66 28.84 -12.42
N GLN A 105 13.50 28.03 -11.36
CA GLN A 105 14.55 27.18 -10.82
C GLN A 105 13.98 25.81 -10.42
N TRP A 106 14.83 24.79 -10.46
CA TRP A 106 14.49 23.47 -9.93
C TRP A 106 14.66 23.47 -8.40
N SER A 107 13.75 22.79 -7.72
CA SER A 107 14.04 22.30 -6.37
C SER A 107 15.21 21.33 -6.38
N THR A 108 15.75 21.06 -5.20
CA THR A 108 16.54 19.86 -4.92
C THR A 108 15.73 18.60 -5.23
N TRP A 109 16.42 17.47 -5.26
CA TRP A 109 15.78 16.16 -5.29
C TRP A 109 15.26 15.82 -3.90
N PHE A 110 13.97 15.55 -3.80
CA PHE A 110 13.33 15.07 -2.59
C PHE A 110 13.12 13.56 -2.69
N SER A 111 13.53 12.81 -1.67
CA SER A 111 13.36 11.35 -1.60
C SER A 111 12.09 10.98 -0.86
N TRP A 112 11.21 10.18 -1.47
CA TRP A 112 10.00 9.65 -0.82
C TRP A 112 10.30 8.48 0.13
N GLY A 113 11.55 8.06 0.22
CA GLY A 113 11.99 7.06 1.19
C GLY A 113 12.61 5.82 0.59
N LEU A 114 13.33 5.11 1.46
CA LEU A 114 13.91 3.81 1.18
C LEU A 114 12.86 2.73 1.44
N TRP A 115 12.31 2.15 0.37
CA TRP A 115 11.41 0.99 0.40
C TRP A 115 12.19 -0.32 0.41
N GLN A 116 11.94 -1.18 1.41
CA GLN A 116 12.58 -2.48 1.57
C GLN A 116 11.78 -3.36 2.53
N LYS A 117 11.99 -4.68 2.48
CA LYS A 117 11.37 -5.66 3.38
C LYS A 117 12.09 -5.74 4.74
N SER A 118 12.03 -4.64 5.49
CA SER A 118 12.75 -4.48 6.76
C SER A 118 12.09 -3.45 7.66
N PRO A 119 12.18 -3.57 9.00
CA PRO A 119 11.75 -2.52 9.92
C PRO A 119 12.59 -1.22 9.81
N LYS A 120 13.70 -1.25 9.05
CA LYS A 120 14.57 -0.08 8.79
C LYS A 120 14.10 0.77 7.60
N ARG A 121 13.00 0.39 6.96
CA ARG A 121 12.35 1.18 5.91
C ARG A 121 11.93 2.54 6.48
N HIS A 122 12.20 3.63 5.77
CA HIS A 122 11.89 4.97 6.25
C HIS A 122 11.64 5.98 5.13
N SER A 123 10.74 6.94 5.38
CA SER A 123 10.59 8.15 4.58
C SER A 123 11.62 9.22 4.96
N TYR A 124 11.62 10.33 4.21
CA TYR A 124 12.40 11.53 4.50
C TYR A 124 11.48 12.75 4.54
N SER A 125 11.91 13.77 5.28
CA SER A 125 11.40 15.13 5.16
C SER A 125 12.58 16.04 4.90
N ASP A 126 12.44 16.95 3.95
CA ASP A 126 13.51 17.85 3.52
C ASP A 126 12.92 19.13 2.94
N GLU A 127 13.72 20.19 2.86
CA GLU A 127 13.29 21.47 2.31
C GLU A 127 14.45 22.22 1.64
N ASP A 128 14.11 23.04 0.66
CA ASP A 128 15.02 24.02 0.09
C ASP A 128 14.31 25.37 -0.09
N LYS A 129 14.90 26.26 -0.91
CA LYS A 129 14.30 27.57 -1.17
C LYS A 129 12.96 27.48 -1.94
N TYR A 130 12.77 26.44 -2.75
CA TYR A 130 11.70 26.34 -3.75
C TYR A 130 10.60 25.37 -3.36
N GLY A 131 10.88 24.44 -2.45
CA GLY A 131 9.98 23.36 -2.12
C GLY A 131 10.26 22.71 -0.78
N GLN A 132 9.28 21.97 -0.29
CA GLN A 132 9.37 21.17 0.92
C GLN A 132 8.72 19.81 0.69
N LEU A 133 9.32 18.76 1.23
CA LEU A 133 8.75 17.42 1.35
C LEU A 133 8.54 17.13 2.84
N SER A 134 7.33 16.70 3.18
CA SER A 134 7.05 16.07 4.46
C SER A 134 6.54 14.66 4.20
N TYR A 135 7.46 13.69 4.30
CA TYR A 135 7.29 12.24 4.11
C TYR A 135 6.53 11.83 2.84
N ASP A 136 5.22 12.04 2.78
CA ASP A 136 4.33 11.66 1.68
C ASP A 136 4.05 12.79 0.69
N THR A 137 4.05 14.04 1.15
CA THR A 137 3.57 15.19 0.35
C THR A 137 4.68 16.21 0.18
N ALA A 138 4.96 16.56 -1.07
CA ALA A 138 5.78 17.71 -1.40
C ALA A 138 4.92 18.89 -1.86
N TRP A 139 5.37 20.11 -1.57
CA TRP A 139 4.72 21.33 -2.02
C TRP A 139 5.69 22.43 -2.38
N VAL A 140 5.25 23.31 -3.26
CA VAL A 140 5.99 24.49 -3.73
C VAL A 140 5.93 25.58 -2.65
N LEU A 141 7.08 26.19 -2.35
CA LEU A 141 7.16 27.27 -1.37
C LEU A 141 7.04 28.65 -2.04
N GLY A 142 6.15 29.50 -1.53
CA GLY A 142 5.95 30.87 -1.98
C GLY A 142 4.48 31.30 -1.97
N ASP A 143 4.21 32.60 -2.02
CA ASP A 143 2.82 33.11 -2.07
C ASP A 143 2.18 32.76 -3.42
N LYS A 144 1.20 31.86 -3.39
CA LYS A 144 0.51 31.33 -4.60
C LYS A 144 1.49 30.81 -5.66
N ALA A 145 2.60 30.26 -5.21
CA ALA A 145 3.64 29.71 -6.07
C ALA A 145 3.20 28.37 -6.67
N THR A 146 3.68 28.09 -7.87
CA THR A 146 3.37 26.86 -8.61
C THR A 146 4.63 26.29 -9.23
N ALA A 147 4.58 24.99 -9.51
CA ALA A 147 5.51 24.32 -10.39
C ALA A 147 4.77 23.84 -11.64
N ASN A 148 5.49 23.71 -12.77
CA ASN A 148 4.92 23.31 -14.05
C ASN A 148 5.73 22.22 -14.78
N LYS A 149 6.74 21.66 -14.10
CA LYS A 149 7.46 20.48 -14.57
C LYS A 149 7.83 19.61 -13.38
N VAL A 150 7.94 18.31 -13.63
CA VAL A 150 8.47 17.33 -12.69
C VAL A 150 9.60 16.55 -13.34
N GLN A 151 10.56 16.10 -12.53
CA GLN A 151 11.55 15.12 -12.95
C GLN A 151 11.69 14.05 -11.89
N VAL A 152 11.84 12.79 -12.31
CA VAL A 152 11.86 11.62 -11.44
C VAL A 152 13.13 10.81 -11.68
N ARG A 153 13.73 10.31 -10.60
CA ARG A 153 14.83 9.35 -10.64
C ARG A 153 14.66 8.31 -9.54
N GLY A 154 15.43 7.25 -9.61
CA GLY A 154 15.42 6.26 -8.54
C GLY A 154 16.59 5.30 -8.60
N VAL A 155 16.75 4.56 -7.51
CA VAL A 155 17.79 3.54 -7.32
C VAL A 155 17.16 2.22 -6.92
N LEU A 156 17.54 1.16 -7.61
CA LEU A 156 17.16 -0.23 -7.30
C LEU A 156 18.42 -0.96 -6.81
N LYS A 157 18.29 -1.72 -5.71
CA LYS A 157 19.38 -2.55 -5.17
C LYS A 157 18.89 -3.94 -4.85
N GLY A 158 19.82 -4.91 -4.93
CA GLY A 158 19.59 -6.27 -4.46
C GLY A 158 18.95 -7.20 -5.50
N LYS A 159 19.10 -8.50 -5.25
CA LYS A 159 18.76 -9.54 -6.22
C LYS A 159 17.25 -9.59 -6.49
N ASP A 160 16.89 -9.80 -7.76
CA ASP A 160 15.52 -9.98 -8.24
C ASP A 160 14.58 -8.78 -7.98
N VAL A 161 15.14 -7.62 -7.58
CA VAL A 161 14.40 -6.35 -7.48
C VAL A 161 13.83 -5.96 -8.83
N SER A 162 12.62 -5.41 -8.82
CA SER A 162 12.03 -4.82 -10.03
C SER A 162 11.08 -3.67 -9.72
N LEU A 163 11.00 -2.72 -10.64
CA LEU A 163 10.07 -1.58 -10.57
C LEU A 163 9.13 -1.63 -11.78
N ARG A 164 7.82 -1.77 -11.54
CA ARG A 164 6.78 -1.86 -12.58
C ARG A 164 6.12 -0.54 -12.89
N ARG A 165 6.01 0.33 -11.89
CA ARG A 165 5.15 1.52 -11.96
C ARG A 165 5.64 2.60 -11.03
N ILE A 166 5.57 3.84 -11.50
CA ILE A 166 5.69 5.06 -10.69
C ILE A 166 4.42 5.87 -10.96
N ALA A 167 3.74 6.33 -9.92
CA ALA A 167 2.58 7.20 -10.05
C ALA A 167 2.86 8.52 -9.33
N LEU A 168 2.66 9.62 -10.05
CA LEU A 168 2.75 10.98 -9.56
C LEU A 168 1.39 11.63 -9.70
N THR A 169 0.88 12.21 -8.61
CA THR A 169 -0.33 13.02 -8.70
C THR A 169 -0.06 14.42 -8.18
N THR A 170 -0.44 15.42 -8.97
CA THR A 170 -0.32 16.83 -8.61
C THR A 170 -1.66 17.45 -8.27
N LEU A 171 -1.66 18.51 -7.46
CA LEU A 171 -2.86 19.27 -7.08
C LEU A 171 -2.59 20.77 -7.14
N ASN A 172 -3.58 21.51 -7.65
CA ASN A 172 -3.65 22.96 -7.68
C ASN A 172 -4.95 23.42 -7.01
N THR A 173 -4.86 23.82 -5.75
CA THR A 173 -6.01 24.23 -4.94
C THR A 173 -6.63 25.57 -5.38
N MET A 174 -5.95 26.30 -6.27
CA MET A 174 -6.49 27.52 -6.88
C MET A 174 -7.46 27.23 -8.03
N VAL A 175 -7.53 25.99 -8.52
CA VAL A 175 -8.51 25.54 -9.51
C VAL A 175 -9.72 24.92 -8.77
N THR A 176 -10.91 25.35 -9.14
CA THR A 176 -12.16 24.85 -8.54
C THR A 176 -12.53 23.47 -9.08
N GLU A 177 -13.00 22.59 -8.19
CA GLU A 177 -13.51 21.26 -8.52
C GLU A 177 -14.77 21.35 -9.40
N GLY A 178 -14.95 20.38 -10.29
CA GLY A 178 -16.16 20.24 -11.10
C GLY A 178 -17.36 19.73 -10.29
N PRO A 179 -18.60 19.89 -10.79
CA PRO A 179 -19.77 19.31 -10.16
C PRO A 179 -19.86 17.80 -10.40
N VAL A 180 -20.54 17.09 -9.49
CA VAL A 180 -20.88 15.67 -9.68
C VAL A 180 -21.95 15.49 -10.76
N ASN A 181 -21.74 14.53 -11.67
CA ASN A 181 -22.73 14.09 -12.65
C ASN A 181 -23.59 12.95 -12.08
N LYS A 182 -24.67 13.31 -11.38
CA LYS A 182 -25.57 12.35 -10.72
C LYS A 182 -26.10 11.27 -11.67
N GLU A 183 -26.45 11.62 -12.90
CA GLU A 183 -27.02 10.67 -13.87
C GLU A 183 -26.03 9.59 -14.30
N ALA A 184 -24.72 9.85 -14.21
CA ALA A 184 -23.68 8.87 -14.50
C ALA A 184 -23.48 7.85 -13.36
N HIS A 185 -23.94 8.17 -12.14
CA HIS A 185 -23.57 7.48 -10.91
C HIS A 185 -24.81 6.97 -10.15
N PRO A 186 -25.41 5.84 -10.55
CA PRO A 186 -26.66 5.34 -9.97
C PRO A 186 -26.52 4.72 -8.57
N GLY A 187 -25.31 4.51 -8.07
CA GLY A 187 -25.05 3.84 -6.79
C GLY A 187 -24.27 2.53 -6.96
N LYS A 188 -23.33 2.27 -6.05
CA LYS A 188 -22.45 1.10 -6.08
C LYS A 188 -22.00 0.70 -4.67
N VAL A 189 -22.07 -0.58 -4.32
CA VAL A 189 -21.51 -1.12 -3.07
C VAL A 189 -20.65 -2.35 -3.40
N LEU A 190 -19.42 -2.38 -2.89
CA LEU A 190 -18.38 -3.35 -3.28
C LEU A 190 -18.37 -4.62 -2.41
N GLY A 191 -18.93 -4.56 -1.21
CA GLY A 191 -19.00 -5.72 -0.32
C GLY A 191 -19.26 -5.33 1.13
N GLU A 192 -19.34 -6.35 2.00
CA GLU A 192 -19.69 -6.18 3.40
C GLU A 192 -18.50 -6.09 4.36
N LEU A 193 -17.27 -6.26 3.88
CA LEU A 193 -16.08 -6.24 4.71
C LEU A 193 -15.84 -4.84 5.30
N ALA A 194 -15.57 -4.79 6.59
CA ALA A 194 -15.10 -3.61 7.30
C ALA A 194 -14.23 -4.06 8.48
N TYR A 195 -13.21 -3.27 8.78
CA TYR A 195 -12.28 -3.57 9.86
C TYR A 195 -12.18 -2.39 10.83
N SER A 196 -12.35 -2.67 12.11
CA SER A 196 -12.02 -1.80 13.23
C SER A 196 -10.58 -2.03 13.67
N GLN A 197 -9.84 -0.95 13.91
CA GLN A 197 -8.52 -0.99 14.53
C GLN A 197 -8.60 -1.20 16.06
N GLN A 198 -9.75 -0.92 16.69
CA GLN A 198 -9.90 -0.94 18.15
C GLN A 198 -9.85 -2.36 18.73
N ILE A 199 -10.15 -3.37 17.90
CA ILE A 199 -10.13 -4.80 18.28
C ILE A 199 -8.87 -5.53 17.78
N ARG A 200 -7.91 -4.79 17.20
CA ARG A 200 -6.64 -5.30 16.69
C ARG A 200 -5.57 -5.34 17.78
N HIS A 201 -4.40 -5.87 17.43
CA HIS A 201 -3.29 -5.98 18.37
C HIS A 201 -3.01 -4.62 19.07
N PRO A 202 -3.10 -4.52 20.42
CA PRO A 202 -3.08 -3.23 21.15
C PRO A 202 -1.84 -2.36 20.92
N PHE A 203 -0.68 -3.00 20.67
CA PHE A 203 0.56 -2.31 20.32
C PHE A 203 0.45 -1.49 19.02
N MET A 204 -0.43 -1.88 18.11
CA MET A 204 -0.58 -1.27 16.79
C MET A 204 -1.88 -0.48 16.64
N ALA A 205 -2.94 -0.88 17.35
CA ALA A 205 -4.31 -0.37 17.23
C ALA A 205 -4.40 1.17 17.14
N GLN A 206 -3.61 1.89 17.94
CA GLN A 206 -3.67 3.36 18.02
C GLN A 206 -3.08 4.09 16.80
N LEU A 207 -2.28 3.42 15.97
CA LEU A 207 -1.52 4.05 14.87
C LEU A 207 -1.69 3.34 13.52
N MET A 208 -2.59 2.34 13.42
CA MET A 208 -2.69 1.47 12.24
C MET A 208 -3.80 1.83 11.25
N CYS A 209 -4.47 2.99 11.38
CA CYS A 209 -5.63 3.33 10.53
C CYS A 209 -5.35 3.19 9.02
N SER A 210 -4.17 3.61 8.55
CA SER A 210 -3.77 3.48 7.14
C SER A 210 -3.54 2.02 6.72
N ALA A 211 -2.87 1.22 7.56
CA ALA A 211 -2.69 -0.21 7.32
C ALA A 211 -4.02 -1.00 7.35
N ASN A 212 -4.92 -0.65 8.27
CA ASN A 212 -6.25 -1.24 8.36
C ASN A 212 -7.11 -0.87 7.14
N THR A 213 -7.02 0.38 6.67
CA THR A 213 -7.65 0.84 5.42
C THR A 213 -7.16 0.02 4.23
N THR A 214 -5.84 -0.12 4.10
CA THR A 214 -5.22 -0.92 3.03
C THR A 214 -5.63 -2.40 3.08
N ALA A 215 -5.66 -3.00 4.28
CA ALA A 215 -6.14 -4.36 4.49
C ALA A 215 -7.61 -4.52 4.08
N THR A 216 -8.46 -3.53 4.40
CA THR A 216 -9.87 -3.53 4.02
C THR A 216 -10.04 -3.46 2.50
N GLN A 217 -9.28 -2.59 1.82
CA GLN A 217 -9.28 -2.49 0.35
C GLN A 217 -8.88 -3.81 -0.32
N ILE A 218 -7.78 -4.41 0.11
CA ILE A 218 -7.30 -5.70 -0.41
C ILE A 218 -8.29 -6.83 -0.13
N GLY A 219 -8.92 -6.82 1.06
CA GLY A 219 -9.97 -7.77 1.45
C GLY A 219 -11.23 -7.68 0.60
N LEU A 220 -11.68 -6.48 0.26
CA LEU A 220 -12.79 -6.27 -0.67
C LEU A 220 -12.47 -6.77 -2.09
N LEU A 221 -11.17 -6.79 -2.46
CA LEU A 221 -10.69 -7.35 -3.73
C LEU A 221 -10.43 -8.87 -3.68
N GLY A 222 -10.75 -9.53 -2.58
CA GLY A 222 -10.78 -10.99 -2.46
C GLY A 222 -9.58 -11.64 -1.77
N GLU A 223 -8.69 -10.87 -1.14
CA GLU A 223 -7.56 -11.41 -0.37
C GLU A 223 -7.75 -11.28 1.14
N ASP A 224 -7.55 -12.38 1.85
CA ASP A 224 -7.66 -12.41 3.31
C ASP A 224 -6.32 -12.07 3.95
N LEU A 225 -6.02 -10.77 4.13
CA LEU A 225 -4.84 -10.27 4.86
C LEU A 225 -5.23 -9.72 6.24
N LEU A 226 -4.37 -9.95 7.23
CA LEU A 226 -4.56 -9.35 8.55
C LEU A 226 -4.10 -7.88 8.55
N PRO A 227 -4.83 -6.95 9.18
CA PRO A 227 -4.36 -5.58 9.37
C PRO A 227 -2.97 -5.49 10.02
N GLU A 228 -2.62 -6.41 10.93
CA GLU A 228 -1.30 -6.52 11.55
C GLU A 228 -0.20 -6.92 10.56
N GLU A 229 -0.51 -7.81 9.61
CA GLU A 229 0.43 -8.20 8.56
C GLU A 229 0.72 -6.99 7.67
N VAL A 230 -0.31 -6.23 7.29
CA VAL A 230 -0.14 -4.99 6.52
C VAL A 230 0.68 -3.97 7.32
N ALA A 231 0.33 -3.72 8.59
CA ALA A 231 1.01 -2.74 9.43
C ALA A 231 2.51 -3.05 9.59
N LEU A 232 2.89 -4.30 9.87
CA LEU A 232 4.31 -4.67 9.95
C LEU A 232 5.05 -4.42 8.64
N ASN A 233 4.39 -4.65 7.50
CA ASN A 233 5.00 -4.55 6.18
C ASN A 233 4.85 -3.17 5.55
N SER A 234 4.13 -2.22 6.16
CA SER A 234 4.06 -0.81 5.78
C SER A 234 4.67 0.15 6.81
N TYR A 235 5.23 -0.36 7.93
CA TYR A 235 5.91 0.45 8.95
C TYR A 235 6.97 1.39 8.36
N ASP A 236 6.96 2.63 8.85
CA ASP A 236 7.92 3.69 8.55
C ASP A 236 8.68 4.06 9.83
N SER A 237 9.99 3.78 9.86
CA SER A 237 10.81 4.06 11.04
C SER A 237 11.11 5.55 11.24
N HIS A 238 10.90 6.41 10.24
CA HIS A 238 10.99 7.87 10.42
C HIS A 238 9.79 8.39 11.22
N LEU A 239 8.60 7.90 10.91
CA LEU A 239 7.36 8.27 11.61
C LEU A 239 7.13 7.48 12.91
N GLU A 240 7.93 6.43 13.13
CA GLU A 240 7.69 5.41 14.15
C GLU A 240 6.24 4.85 14.13
N GLY A 241 5.65 4.72 12.93
CA GLY A 241 4.25 4.34 12.77
C GLY A 241 3.91 3.72 11.42
N TYR A 242 2.62 3.47 11.19
CA TYR A 242 2.10 2.78 10.00
C TYR A 242 1.31 3.74 9.09
N GLY A 243 1.44 5.04 9.32
CA GLY A 243 0.64 6.10 8.71
C GLY A 243 1.20 6.66 7.40
N ASN A 244 2.33 6.16 6.91
CA ASN A 244 2.92 6.61 5.64
C ASN A 244 2.06 6.11 4.47
N TRP A 245 1.49 7.04 3.71
CA TRP A 245 0.53 6.74 2.66
C TRP A 245 1.19 6.01 1.49
N ALA A 246 2.37 6.44 1.06
CA ALA A 246 3.11 5.87 -0.06
C ALA A 246 3.52 4.42 0.25
N PHE A 247 3.92 4.14 1.49
CA PHE A 247 4.32 2.80 1.94
C PHE A 247 3.14 1.83 1.99
N ASN A 248 1.94 2.30 2.35
CA ASN A 248 0.75 1.47 2.35
C ASN A 248 0.32 1.07 0.93
N VAL A 249 0.33 2.01 -0.02
CA VAL A 249 0.06 1.65 -1.43
C VAL A 249 1.22 0.88 -2.07
N ALA A 250 2.47 1.12 -1.68
CA ALA A 250 3.62 0.34 -2.13
C ALA A 250 3.55 -1.11 -1.64
N PHE A 251 3.06 -1.35 -0.42
CA PHE A 251 2.77 -2.71 0.07
C PHE A 251 1.77 -3.43 -0.84
N ALA A 252 0.64 -2.79 -1.18
CA ALA A 252 -0.33 -3.36 -2.13
C ALA A 252 0.30 -3.62 -3.50
N GLY A 253 1.14 -2.70 -3.96
CA GLY A 253 1.90 -2.80 -5.21
C GLY A 253 2.83 -4.00 -5.21
N GLU A 254 3.54 -4.25 -4.11
CA GLU A 254 4.41 -5.41 -3.93
C GLU A 254 3.61 -6.72 -3.88
N ALA A 255 2.40 -6.71 -3.32
CA ALA A 255 1.46 -7.84 -3.29
C ALA A 255 0.84 -8.15 -4.67
N GLY A 256 1.09 -7.33 -5.70
CA GLY A 256 0.70 -7.59 -7.09
C GLY A 256 -0.57 -6.85 -7.52
N TYR A 257 -0.99 -5.84 -6.76
CA TYR A 257 -2.06 -4.94 -7.15
C TYR A 257 -1.50 -3.75 -7.94
N LYS A 258 -2.30 -3.18 -8.84
CA LYS A 258 -2.04 -1.82 -9.32
C LYS A 258 -2.56 -0.86 -8.26
N SER A 259 -1.63 -0.13 -7.65
CA SER A 259 -1.95 0.75 -6.52
C SER A 259 -1.18 2.06 -6.60
N TYR A 260 -1.83 3.16 -6.20
CA TYR A 260 -1.21 4.48 -6.22
C TYR A 260 -1.91 5.45 -5.27
N LEU A 261 -1.17 6.49 -4.88
CA LEU A 261 -1.73 7.68 -4.25
C LEU A 261 -2.23 8.65 -5.31
N SER A 262 -3.38 9.24 -5.05
CA SER A 262 -3.94 10.29 -5.90
C SER A 262 -4.52 11.44 -5.09
N TYR A 263 -4.55 12.60 -5.71
CA TYR A 263 -5.51 13.65 -5.40
C TYR A 263 -6.74 13.43 -6.27
N ALA A 264 -7.93 13.61 -5.70
CA ALA A 264 -9.17 13.42 -6.43
C ALA A 264 -10.23 14.43 -5.96
N ASP A 265 -11.27 14.57 -6.76
CA ASP A 265 -12.51 15.26 -6.42
C ASP A 265 -13.65 14.25 -6.22
N GLU A 266 -14.84 14.73 -5.86
CA GLU A 266 -16.00 13.87 -5.59
C GLU A 266 -16.43 13.06 -6.81
N GLU A 267 -16.35 13.64 -8.01
CA GLU A 267 -16.68 12.97 -9.27
C GLU A 267 -15.71 11.81 -9.54
N GLU A 268 -14.42 11.99 -9.31
CA GLU A 268 -13.43 10.92 -9.47
C GLU A 268 -13.64 9.79 -8.45
N LEU A 269 -14.03 10.09 -7.21
CA LEU A 269 -14.38 9.04 -6.24
C LEU A 269 -15.50 8.14 -6.77
N LEU A 270 -16.54 8.73 -7.36
CA LEU A 270 -17.67 7.98 -7.92
C LEU A 270 -17.24 7.15 -9.14
N ASN A 271 -16.44 7.74 -10.04
CA ASN A 271 -15.88 7.05 -11.20
C ASN A 271 -15.04 5.81 -10.82
N LEU A 272 -14.20 5.93 -9.78
CA LEU A 272 -13.38 4.81 -9.33
C LEU A 272 -14.20 3.75 -8.59
N LEU A 273 -15.18 4.16 -7.77
CA LEU A 273 -16.08 3.22 -7.10
C LEU A 273 -16.94 2.45 -8.10
N ASP A 274 -17.43 3.09 -9.16
CA ASP A 274 -18.21 2.44 -10.22
C ASP A 274 -17.42 1.36 -10.98
N GLN A 275 -16.11 1.59 -11.16
CA GLN A 275 -15.18 0.59 -11.70
C GLN A 275 -14.95 -0.60 -10.76
N GLY A 276 -15.39 -0.50 -9.51
CA GLY A 276 -15.27 -1.56 -8.52
C GLY A 276 -14.08 -1.40 -7.59
N TYR A 277 -13.44 -0.23 -7.55
CA TYR A 277 -12.21 -0.02 -6.78
C TYR A 277 -12.55 0.51 -5.38
N PRO A 278 -12.21 -0.19 -4.30
CA PRO A 278 -12.34 0.36 -2.96
C PRO A 278 -11.30 1.47 -2.75
N LEU A 279 -11.67 2.55 -2.07
CA LEU A 279 -10.84 3.75 -1.98
C LEU A 279 -10.42 4.01 -0.54
N GLY A 280 -9.12 4.13 -0.27
CA GLY A 280 -8.65 4.64 1.02
C GLY A 280 -8.76 6.16 1.02
N MET A 281 -9.31 6.76 2.06
CA MET A 281 -9.53 8.20 2.15
C MET A 281 -9.00 8.75 3.46
N SER A 282 -8.16 9.78 3.39
CA SER A 282 -7.72 10.50 4.59
C SER A 282 -8.74 11.56 4.99
N VAL A 283 -9.07 11.64 6.28
CA VAL A 283 -10.11 12.53 6.79
C VAL A 283 -9.67 13.19 8.09
N ALA A 284 -10.22 14.38 8.35
CA ALA A 284 -10.08 15.11 9.61
C ALA A 284 -11.45 15.69 9.98
N TYR A 285 -12.04 15.22 11.08
CA TYR A 285 -13.43 15.51 11.45
C TYR A 285 -13.64 15.57 12.97
N SER A 286 -14.80 16.08 13.35
CA SER A 286 -15.34 16.02 14.70
C SER A 286 -16.69 15.30 14.68
N ASN A 287 -16.89 14.37 15.60
CA ASN A 287 -18.21 13.79 15.88
C ASN A 287 -19.07 14.66 16.81
N VAL A 288 -18.57 15.83 17.20
CA VAL A 288 -19.29 16.85 17.98
C VAL A 288 -19.36 18.15 17.16
N PRO A 289 -20.54 18.79 17.02
CA PRO A 289 -20.66 20.02 16.24
C PRO A 289 -20.05 21.23 16.97
N GLY A 290 -19.73 22.29 16.20
CA GLY A 290 -19.32 23.60 16.75
C GLY A 290 -17.82 23.76 17.07
N GLY A 291 -16.98 22.80 16.68
CA GLY A 291 -15.52 22.87 16.82
C GLY A 291 -14.80 23.46 15.60
N SER A 292 -13.46 23.40 15.62
CA SER A 292 -12.60 23.84 14.50
C SER A 292 -12.46 22.82 13.37
N LEU A 293 -12.87 21.57 13.62
CA LEU A 293 -12.89 20.50 12.63
C LEU A 293 -14.30 20.37 12.03
N PRO A 294 -14.41 19.98 10.74
CA PRO A 294 -15.69 19.69 10.10
C PRO A 294 -16.50 18.67 10.91
N TYR A 295 -17.80 18.94 11.08
CA TYR A 295 -18.69 17.99 11.73
C TYR A 295 -19.03 16.86 10.77
N LEU A 296 -18.85 15.61 11.23
CA LEU A 296 -19.24 14.41 10.50
C LEU A 296 -20.18 13.59 11.39
N GLU A 297 -21.45 13.54 11.00
CA GLU A 297 -22.48 12.84 11.76
C GLU A 297 -22.23 11.33 11.74
N GLY A 298 -22.44 10.67 12.88
CA GLY A 298 -22.23 9.22 13.03
C GLY A 298 -20.76 8.79 13.16
N ALA A 299 -19.80 9.72 13.06
CA ALA A 299 -18.39 9.36 13.16
C ALA A 299 -17.99 8.86 14.57
N PRO A 300 -17.10 7.85 14.70
CA PRO A 300 -16.79 7.24 16.00
C PRO A 300 -16.06 8.14 17.00
N LEU A 301 -15.31 9.13 16.53
CA LEU A 301 -14.47 10.01 17.37
C LEU A 301 -14.31 11.42 16.80
N THR A 302 -13.49 12.23 17.46
CA THR A 302 -12.94 13.48 16.90
C THR A 302 -11.46 13.30 16.64
N THR A 303 -10.98 13.68 15.44
CA THR A 303 -9.58 13.46 15.03
C THR A 303 -9.08 14.53 14.05
N GLY A 304 -7.83 14.95 14.23
CA GLY A 304 -7.11 15.81 13.28
C GLY A 304 -6.58 15.08 12.04
N GLY A 305 -6.64 13.75 12.02
CA GLY A 305 -6.20 12.91 10.91
C GLY A 305 -6.55 11.44 11.15
N HIS A 306 -7.19 10.81 10.17
CA HIS A 306 -7.59 9.41 10.20
C HIS A 306 -7.71 8.88 8.77
N LEU A 307 -7.70 7.55 8.60
CA LEU A 307 -7.87 6.89 7.31
C LEU A 307 -9.08 5.96 7.39
N ILE A 308 -9.96 6.05 6.39
CA ILE A 308 -11.14 5.20 6.23
C ILE A 308 -11.12 4.56 4.84
N THR A 309 -11.89 3.48 4.64
CA THR A 309 -12.12 2.92 3.29
C THR A 309 -13.50 3.27 2.81
N LEU A 310 -13.66 3.89 1.64
CA LEU A 310 -14.92 3.94 0.92
C LEU A 310 -15.12 2.61 0.19
N ARG A 311 -16.23 1.95 0.52
CA ARG A 311 -16.65 0.66 -0.06
C ARG A 311 -17.85 0.80 -0.99
N GLY A 312 -18.25 2.04 -1.29
CA GLY A 312 -19.39 2.33 -2.14
C GLY A 312 -20.04 3.67 -1.84
N TYR A 313 -21.13 3.92 -2.54
CA TYR A 313 -22.00 5.06 -2.36
C TYR A 313 -23.44 4.71 -2.78
N GLU A 314 -24.40 5.45 -2.25
CA GLU A 314 -25.81 5.32 -2.58
C GLU A 314 -26.53 6.67 -2.52
N TRP A 315 -27.69 6.76 -3.18
CA TRP A 315 -28.55 7.93 -3.12
C TRP A 315 -29.75 7.66 -2.21
N GLN A 316 -30.02 8.56 -1.27
CA GLN A 316 -31.20 8.55 -0.41
C GLN A 316 -31.90 9.90 -0.53
N ASP A 317 -33.15 9.93 -1.01
CA ASP A 317 -33.94 11.17 -1.18
C ASP A 317 -33.16 12.30 -1.89
N ASP A 318 -32.50 11.96 -3.00
CA ASP A 318 -31.62 12.84 -3.79
C ASP A 318 -30.32 13.31 -3.11
N GLU A 319 -30.02 12.82 -1.91
CA GLU A 319 -28.75 13.05 -1.21
C GLU A 319 -27.78 11.89 -1.39
N LEU A 320 -26.53 12.21 -1.68
CA LEU A 320 -25.46 11.23 -1.83
C LEU A 320 -24.87 10.84 -0.47
N TYR A 321 -24.76 9.55 -0.22
CA TYR A 321 -24.09 8.96 0.93
C TYR A 321 -22.95 8.05 0.49
N PHE A 322 -21.79 8.19 1.12
CA PHE A 322 -20.68 7.26 0.97
C PHE A 322 -20.76 6.18 2.04
N ILE A 323 -20.61 4.93 1.62
CA ILE A 323 -20.56 3.79 2.53
C ILE A 323 -19.09 3.51 2.84
N ALA A 324 -18.74 3.60 4.12
CA ALA A 324 -17.37 3.51 4.59
C ALA A 324 -17.15 2.33 5.55
N SER A 325 -15.91 1.85 5.58
CA SER A 325 -15.31 1.15 6.71
C SER A 325 -14.46 2.17 7.47
N ASP A 326 -14.98 2.70 8.59
CA ASP A 326 -14.25 3.62 9.47
C ASP A 326 -13.53 2.83 10.57
N SER A 327 -12.20 2.81 10.52
CA SER A 327 -11.42 1.92 11.38
C SER A 327 -11.47 2.32 12.84
N ALA A 328 -11.92 3.51 13.18
CA ALA A 328 -11.98 3.93 14.57
C ALA A 328 -13.24 3.46 15.32
N ALA A 329 -14.19 2.81 14.64
CA ALA A 329 -15.33 2.19 15.29
C ALA A 329 -14.90 1.11 16.30
N GLU A 330 -15.76 0.79 17.27
CA GLU A 330 -15.41 -0.15 18.35
C GLU A 330 -15.47 -1.64 17.97
N SER A 331 -16.04 -1.98 16.81
CA SER A 331 -16.08 -3.35 16.26
C SER A 331 -16.14 -3.34 14.73
N ASP A 332 -15.85 -4.47 14.10
CA ASP A 332 -15.92 -4.63 12.63
C ASP A 332 -17.36 -4.39 12.10
N GLU A 333 -18.38 -4.80 12.85
CA GLU A 333 -19.78 -4.55 12.47
C GLU A 333 -20.13 -3.06 12.50
N LYS A 334 -19.63 -2.34 13.51
CA LYS A 334 -19.85 -0.90 13.70
C LYS A 334 -18.95 -0.04 12.83
N ALA A 335 -17.91 -0.62 12.22
CA ALA A 335 -17.05 0.07 11.26
C ALA A 335 -17.78 0.37 9.95
N LYS A 336 -18.89 -0.33 9.66
CA LYS A 336 -19.75 -0.05 8.50
C LYS A 336 -20.61 1.18 8.77
N ILE A 337 -20.18 2.32 8.26
CA ILE A 337 -20.84 3.62 8.49
C ILE A 337 -21.25 4.23 7.16
N SER A 338 -22.40 4.90 7.13
CA SER A 338 -22.85 5.70 5.98
C SER A 338 -22.67 7.17 6.32
N TYR A 339 -21.91 7.89 5.50
CA TYR A 339 -21.62 9.31 5.69
C TYR A 339 -22.27 10.13 4.58
N LYS A 340 -22.98 11.19 4.97
CA LYS A 340 -23.52 12.16 4.03
C LYS A 340 -22.37 12.83 3.27
N SER A 341 -22.41 12.81 1.94
CA SER A 341 -21.31 13.29 1.11
C SER A 341 -20.93 14.74 1.44
N SER A 342 -21.93 15.62 1.59
CA SER A 342 -21.67 17.03 1.86
C SER A 342 -20.92 17.30 3.18
N GLN A 343 -20.98 16.38 4.15
CA GLN A 343 -20.18 16.43 5.37
C GLN A 343 -18.80 15.77 5.15
N LEU A 344 -18.77 14.60 4.49
CA LEU A 344 -17.53 13.88 4.23
C LEU A 344 -16.55 14.68 3.36
N MET A 345 -17.04 15.35 2.31
CA MET A 345 -16.21 16.20 1.45
C MET A 345 -15.59 17.38 2.20
N GLN A 346 -16.21 17.86 3.29
CA GLN A 346 -15.61 18.87 4.18
C GLN A 346 -14.52 18.26 5.07
N ALA A 347 -14.70 17.01 5.52
CA ALA A 347 -13.73 16.27 6.31
C ALA A 347 -12.49 15.84 5.49
N TRP A 348 -12.60 15.73 4.16
CA TRP A 348 -11.53 15.31 3.26
C TRP A 348 -10.55 16.43 2.90
N LYS A 349 -9.87 17.01 3.90
CA LYS A 349 -9.06 18.23 3.71
C LYS A 349 -7.87 18.09 2.76
N SER A 350 -7.18 16.96 2.78
CA SER A 350 -5.97 16.73 1.97
C SER A 350 -6.27 16.36 0.52
N ARG A 351 -7.51 15.98 0.19
CA ARG A 351 -7.90 15.40 -1.11
C ARG A 351 -7.17 14.11 -1.48
N ILE A 352 -6.47 13.47 -0.54
CA ILE A 352 -5.72 12.23 -0.78
C ILE A 352 -6.63 11.02 -0.79
N VAL A 353 -6.45 10.19 -1.82
CA VAL A 353 -7.09 8.88 -1.98
C VAL A 353 -6.05 7.80 -2.28
N TYR A 354 -6.27 6.60 -1.75
CA TYR A 354 -5.53 5.40 -2.10
C TYR A 354 -6.36 4.64 -3.11
N VAL A 355 -5.84 4.48 -4.32
CA VAL A 355 -6.48 3.65 -5.34
C VAL A 355 -5.79 2.30 -5.36
N ILE A 356 -6.56 1.23 -5.18
CA ILE A 356 -6.09 -0.15 -5.34
C ILE A 356 -7.07 -0.84 -6.30
N GLU A 357 -6.56 -1.15 -7.49
CA GLU A 357 -7.30 -1.85 -8.55
C GLU A 357 -7.20 -3.37 -8.34
N PRO A 358 -8.05 -4.20 -8.99
CA PRO A 358 -7.95 -5.65 -8.94
C PRO A 358 -6.55 -6.20 -9.24
N ARG A 359 -6.24 -7.35 -8.62
CA ARG A 359 -4.91 -7.95 -8.67
C ARG A 359 -4.45 -8.26 -10.10
N GLU A 360 -3.22 -7.88 -10.41
CA GLU A 360 -2.57 -8.11 -11.70
C GLU A 360 -1.89 -9.50 -11.72
N LYS A 361 -1.71 -10.07 -12.91
CA LYS A 361 -0.94 -11.31 -13.10
C LYS A 361 0.56 -11.01 -13.23
N VAL A 362 1.18 -10.58 -12.13
CA VAL A 362 2.59 -10.15 -12.07
C VAL A 362 3.38 -10.90 -10.99
N GLU A 363 4.71 -10.80 -11.02
CA GLU A 363 5.54 -11.26 -9.91
C GLU A 363 5.22 -10.42 -8.65
N ALA A 364 4.83 -11.10 -7.58
CA ALA A 364 4.38 -10.49 -6.33
C ALA A 364 5.06 -11.11 -5.10
N SER A 365 5.19 -10.31 -4.05
CA SER A 365 5.69 -10.70 -2.74
C SER A 365 4.50 -10.99 -1.83
N GLU A 366 4.02 -12.23 -1.86
CA GLU A 366 2.92 -12.63 -0.98
C GLU A 366 3.41 -12.79 0.46
N ILE A 367 2.53 -12.47 1.41
CA ILE A 367 2.72 -12.89 2.79
C ILE A 367 2.60 -14.41 2.82
N LYS A 368 3.74 -15.08 3.06
CA LYS A 368 3.79 -16.54 3.10
C LYS A 368 3.29 -17.01 4.45
N ARG A 369 2.14 -17.71 4.45
CA ARG A 369 1.59 -18.40 5.63
C ARG A 369 2.14 -19.82 5.73
N LEU A 370 2.98 -20.06 6.74
CA LEU A 370 3.62 -21.36 6.96
C LEU A 370 2.94 -22.11 8.11
N PRO A 371 2.52 -23.38 7.91
CA PRO A 371 1.84 -24.14 8.95
C PRO A 371 2.83 -24.58 10.04
N LEU A 372 2.47 -24.31 11.29
CA LEU A 372 3.12 -24.83 12.49
C LEU A 372 2.13 -25.66 13.31
N THR A 373 2.66 -26.42 14.27
CA THR A 373 1.86 -27.15 15.25
C THR A 373 2.02 -26.54 16.62
N LEU A 374 0.92 -26.45 17.37
CA LEU A 374 0.93 -26.19 18.80
C LEU A 374 0.70 -27.48 19.57
N SER A 375 1.55 -27.75 20.55
CA SER A 375 1.41 -28.86 21.51
C SER A 375 1.27 -28.30 22.92
N LEU A 376 0.18 -28.61 23.60
CA LEU A 376 -0.04 -28.21 24.99
C LEU A 376 0.98 -28.90 25.89
N GLU A 377 1.67 -28.12 26.71
CA GLU A 377 2.58 -28.64 27.75
C GLU A 377 1.88 -28.57 29.11
N GLU A 378 1.27 -27.42 29.43
CA GLU A 378 0.51 -27.16 30.67
C GLU A 378 -0.59 -26.11 30.40
N ASP A 379 -1.52 -25.90 31.34
CA ASP A 379 -2.56 -24.86 31.21
C ASP A 379 -1.95 -23.47 30.92
N GLY A 380 -2.34 -22.89 29.78
CA GLY A 380 -1.80 -21.62 29.29
C GLY A 380 -0.38 -21.68 28.70
N LEU A 381 0.23 -22.86 28.50
CA LEU A 381 1.57 -23.04 27.94
C LEU A 381 1.61 -24.06 26.81
N ALA A 382 2.02 -23.63 25.61
CA ALA A 382 2.15 -24.50 24.45
C ALA A 382 3.53 -24.38 23.78
N ARG A 383 3.97 -25.47 23.15
CA ARG A 383 5.20 -25.54 22.37
C ARG A 383 4.90 -25.46 20.88
N LEU A 384 5.69 -24.66 20.17
CA LEU A 384 5.71 -24.60 18.70
C LEU A 384 6.51 -25.78 18.13
N GLY A 385 5.98 -26.38 17.08
CA GLY A 385 6.65 -27.40 16.28
C GLY A 385 6.43 -27.17 14.79
N GLY A 386 7.26 -27.80 13.96
CA GLY A 386 7.22 -27.66 12.50
C GLY A 386 8.44 -26.92 11.93
N PRO A 387 8.48 -26.71 10.60
CA PRO A 387 9.59 -26.04 9.94
C PRO A 387 9.58 -24.54 10.25
N MET A 388 10.54 -24.09 11.05
CA MET A 388 10.76 -22.68 11.40
C MET A 388 12.07 -22.19 10.75
N PRO A 389 12.04 -21.72 9.49
CA PRO A 389 13.23 -21.17 8.82
C PRO A 389 13.79 -19.91 9.50
N LEU A 390 12.97 -19.19 10.26
CA LEU A 390 13.42 -18.15 11.17
C LEU A 390 13.31 -18.65 12.61
N GLU A 391 14.40 -18.54 13.37
CA GLU A 391 14.41 -18.95 14.78
C GLU A 391 13.50 -18.02 15.60
N ILE A 392 12.44 -18.60 16.18
CA ILE A 392 11.52 -17.89 17.07
C ILE A 392 12.00 -18.08 18.51
N GLY A 393 12.87 -17.16 18.93
CA GLY A 393 13.43 -17.13 20.29
C GLY A 393 12.65 -16.22 21.26
N PRO A 394 13.06 -16.17 22.53
CA PRO A 394 12.41 -15.35 23.57
C PRO A 394 12.45 -13.83 23.29
N THR A 395 13.29 -13.38 22.36
CA THR A 395 13.40 -11.98 21.94
C THR A 395 12.56 -11.64 20.70
N PHE A 396 11.84 -12.60 20.12
CA PHE A 396 11.07 -12.40 18.88
C PHE A 396 10.08 -11.22 18.98
N THR A 397 9.40 -11.09 20.11
CA THR A 397 8.44 -10.00 20.37
C THR A 397 9.07 -8.78 21.02
N ALA A 398 10.39 -8.77 21.27
CA ALA A 398 11.07 -7.64 21.87
C ALA A 398 11.34 -6.56 20.81
N GLN A 399 10.84 -5.33 20.99
CA GLN A 399 11.04 -4.25 20.02
C GLN A 399 10.74 -4.68 18.56
N PRO A 400 9.50 -5.13 18.27
CA PRO A 400 9.15 -5.80 17.02
C PRO A 400 9.33 -4.93 15.76
N LEU A 401 9.47 -3.61 15.94
CA LEU A 401 9.64 -2.64 14.86
C LEU A 401 11.08 -2.11 14.72
N LYS A 402 12.06 -2.64 15.47
CA LYS A 402 13.44 -2.11 15.47
C LYS A 402 14.47 -3.04 14.85
N GLU A 403 14.29 -4.35 14.98
CA GLU A 403 15.28 -5.33 14.53
C GLU A 403 14.71 -6.30 13.49
N PRO A 404 15.40 -6.52 12.36
CA PRO A 404 14.98 -7.49 11.35
C PRO A 404 14.76 -8.89 11.91
N GLY A 405 13.69 -9.56 11.49
CA GLY A 405 13.34 -10.91 11.91
C GLY A 405 12.49 -10.97 13.19
N ARG A 406 12.23 -9.84 13.82
CA ARG A 406 11.30 -9.74 14.96
C ARG A 406 9.86 -9.57 14.49
N GLY A 407 8.92 -9.61 15.42
CA GLY A 407 7.51 -9.60 15.04
C GLY A 407 6.51 -9.64 16.17
N LEU A 408 5.26 -9.87 15.80
CA LEU A 408 4.15 -9.98 16.72
C LEU A 408 3.66 -11.40 16.88
N LEU A 409 3.08 -11.65 18.04
CA LEU A 409 2.43 -12.90 18.39
C LEU A 409 0.97 -12.60 18.74
N ALA A 410 0.06 -13.00 17.87
CA ALA A 410 -1.37 -12.80 18.04
C ALA A 410 -2.10 -14.12 17.91
N TYR A 411 -3.25 -14.27 18.55
CA TYR A 411 -4.12 -15.42 18.29
C TYR A 411 -5.58 -15.03 18.20
N THR A 412 -6.34 -15.87 17.49
CA THR A 412 -7.81 -15.82 17.43
C THR A 412 -8.36 -17.10 18.03
N LEU A 413 -9.62 -17.05 18.47
CA LEU A 413 -10.35 -18.22 18.95
C LEU A 413 -11.44 -18.60 17.93
N GLU A 414 -11.52 -19.89 17.60
CA GLU A 414 -12.57 -20.41 16.76
C GLU A 414 -13.95 -20.07 17.36
N GLY A 415 -14.79 -19.39 16.58
CA GLY A 415 -16.09 -18.88 17.01
C GLY A 415 -16.09 -17.42 17.47
N GLU A 416 -14.94 -16.78 17.64
CA GLU A 416 -14.78 -15.36 17.96
C GLU A 416 -14.18 -14.62 16.74
N GLN A 417 -15.05 -14.06 15.88
CA GLN A 417 -14.59 -13.38 14.67
C GLN A 417 -13.92 -12.04 15.00
N GLY A 418 -12.74 -11.81 14.43
CA GLY A 418 -12.08 -10.50 14.40
C GLY A 418 -11.37 -10.06 15.68
N ILE A 419 -11.42 -10.83 16.78
CA ILE A 419 -10.76 -10.46 18.04
C ILE A 419 -9.35 -11.08 18.10
N TYR A 420 -8.34 -10.23 18.16
CA TYR A 420 -6.95 -10.65 18.29
C TYR A 420 -6.46 -10.47 19.72
N TYR A 421 -6.01 -11.57 20.31
CA TYR A 421 -5.49 -11.61 21.67
C TYR A 421 -3.97 -11.63 21.69
N ASN A 422 -3.39 -11.03 22.73
CA ASN A 422 -1.96 -11.08 22.99
C ASN A 422 -1.54 -12.47 23.47
N ALA A 423 -0.54 -13.05 22.83
CA ALA A 423 0.25 -14.13 23.40
C ALA A 423 1.69 -13.63 23.64
N SER A 424 2.41 -14.28 24.55
CA SER A 424 3.83 -13.96 24.82
C SER A 424 4.70 -15.19 24.74
N LEU A 425 6.01 -15.02 24.58
CA LEU A 425 6.97 -16.12 24.62
C LEU A 425 7.62 -16.21 26.00
N SER A 426 7.76 -17.43 26.51
CA SER A 426 8.59 -17.73 27.68
C SER A 426 10.08 -17.64 27.31
N LYS A 427 10.94 -17.61 28.34
CA LYS A 427 12.40 -17.68 28.15
C LYS A 427 12.83 -18.97 27.45
N ASP A 428 12.04 -20.04 27.60
CA ASP A 428 12.28 -21.36 27.03
C ASP A 428 11.57 -21.56 25.68
N GLY A 429 11.05 -20.47 25.09
CA GLY A 429 10.39 -20.48 23.78
C GLY A 429 8.96 -21.06 23.77
N LEU A 430 8.33 -21.21 24.94
CA LEU A 430 6.92 -21.62 25.02
C LEU A 430 5.99 -20.44 24.78
N VAL A 431 4.92 -20.66 24.03
CA VAL A 431 3.84 -19.69 23.86
C VAL A 431 2.97 -19.69 25.12
N LYS A 432 2.78 -18.51 25.69
CA LYS A 432 1.94 -18.28 26.86
C LYS A 432 0.62 -17.68 26.45
N PHE A 433 -0.45 -18.31 26.90
CA PHE A 433 -1.83 -17.83 26.79
C PHE A 433 -2.36 -17.45 28.18
N PRO A 434 -3.37 -16.57 28.28
CA PRO A 434 -4.13 -16.39 29.51
C PRO A 434 -4.64 -17.73 30.07
N ARG A 435 -4.70 -17.85 31.39
CA ARG A 435 -5.25 -19.06 32.02
C ARG A 435 -6.72 -19.23 31.66
N GLY A 436 -7.12 -20.48 31.39
CA GLY A 436 -8.49 -20.81 31.00
C GLY A 436 -8.83 -20.53 29.54
N THR A 437 -7.87 -20.10 28.71
CA THR A 437 -8.05 -20.05 27.26
C THR A 437 -8.22 -21.48 26.72
N ASP A 438 -9.25 -21.70 25.91
CA ASP A 438 -9.48 -22.98 25.23
C ASP A 438 -8.48 -23.15 24.09
N ILE A 439 -7.36 -23.81 24.39
CA ILE A 439 -6.23 -23.92 23.48
C ILE A 439 -6.61 -24.66 22.19
N GLU A 440 -7.55 -25.60 22.22
CA GLU A 440 -7.97 -26.35 21.03
C GLU A 440 -8.64 -25.46 19.96
N LYS A 441 -9.17 -24.31 20.36
CA LYS A 441 -9.78 -23.32 19.45
C LYS A 441 -8.80 -22.27 18.95
N ILE A 442 -7.53 -22.33 19.30
CA ILE A 442 -6.55 -21.30 18.97
C ILE A 442 -6.07 -21.44 17.52
N ASN A 443 -6.16 -20.34 16.78
CA ASN A 443 -5.31 -20.08 15.61
C ASN A 443 -4.27 -19.03 16.01
N LEU A 444 -3.01 -19.44 16.13
CA LEU A 444 -1.89 -18.57 16.50
C LEU A 444 -1.18 -18.07 15.25
N TYR A 445 -0.88 -16.77 15.25
CA TYR A 445 -0.16 -16.06 14.20
C TYR A 445 1.15 -15.53 14.75
N LEU A 446 2.27 -15.93 14.14
CA LEU A 446 3.58 -15.32 14.35
C LEU A 446 3.92 -14.50 13.11
N MET A 447 3.76 -13.19 13.20
CA MET A 447 3.91 -12.27 12.07
C MET A 447 5.24 -11.57 12.19
N THR A 448 6.11 -11.71 11.20
CA THR A 448 7.45 -11.11 11.19
C THR A 448 7.47 -9.78 10.43
N ASN A 449 8.38 -8.89 10.80
CA ASN A 449 8.68 -7.64 10.07
C ASN A 449 9.50 -7.87 8.78
N LEU A 450 9.54 -9.12 8.30
CA LEU A 450 10.19 -9.58 7.08
C LEU A 450 9.17 -10.16 6.06
N GLY A 451 7.86 -10.01 6.31
CA GLY A 451 6.80 -10.51 5.43
C GLY A 451 6.64 -12.03 5.43
N LEU A 452 6.94 -12.67 6.55
CA LEU A 452 6.58 -14.07 6.83
C LEU A 452 5.55 -14.10 7.95
N THR A 453 4.50 -14.90 7.78
CA THR A 453 3.55 -15.22 8.85
C THR A 453 3.55 -16.73 9.08
N TYR A 454 3.72 -17.16 10.32
CA TYR A 454 3.52 -18.55 10.70
C TYR A 454 2.14 -18.71 11.31
N VAL A 455 1.39 -19.70 10.84
CA VAL A 455 0.05 -20.00 11.37
C VAL A 455 0.12 -21.35 12.07
N ALA A 456 -0.08 -21.35 13.38
CA ALA A 456 -0.06 -22.55 14.18
C ALA A 456 -1.48 -22.89 14.66
N GLN A 457 -1.89 -24.13 14.44
CA GLN A 457 -3.11 -24.71 15.00
C GLN A 457 -2.76 -25.81 15.99
N VAL A 458 -3.63 -26.02 16.97
CA VAL A 458 -3.45 -27.09 17.95
C VAL A 458 -3.76 -28.44 17.31
N LYS A 459 -2.80 -29.37 17.40
CA LYS A 459 -3.06 -30.76 17.07
C LYS A 459 -3.68 -31.45 18.27
N VAL A 460 -4.97 -31.75 18.19
CA VAL A 460 -5.63 -32.67 19.13
C VAL A 460 -5.56 -34.09 18.56
N GLY A 461 -4.66 -34.92 19.11
CA GLY A 461 -4.75 -36.39 19.03
C GLY A 461 -3.83 -37.14 18.04
N LYS A 462 -2.98 -37.99 18.64
CA LYS A 462 -2.07 -39.04 18.12
C LYS A 462 -1.10 -38.67 17.00
N VAL A 463 0.18 -38.69 17.36
CA VAL A 463 1.38 -38.80 16.51
C VAL A 463 1.06 -39.56 15.22
N ALA A 464 0.84 -38.81 14.13
CA ALA A 464 0.89 -39.34 12.78
C ALA A 464 2.36 -39.33 12.35
N ASP A 465 2.81 -40.49 11.88
CA ASP A 465 4.19 -40.90 11.67
C ASP A 465 5.16 -39.81 11.20
N ALA A 466 6.35 -39.83 11.78
CA ALA A 466 7.53 -39.05 11.42
C ALA A 466 7.91 -39.12 9.92
N ASN A 467 7.30 -40.03 9.15
CA ASN A 467 7.52 -40.22 7.73
C ASN A 467 6.89 -39.13 6.84
N TYR A 468 5.80 -38.46 7.27
CA TYR A 468 5.15 -37.42 6.45
C TYR A 468 5.95 -36.11 6.43
N TYR A 469 6.55 -35.75 7.57
CA TYR A 469 7.45 -34.60 7.68
C TYR A 469 8.85 -34.88 7.14
N LEU A 470 9.28 -36.14 7.07
CA LEU A 470 10.50 -36.50 6.32
C LEU A 470 10.30 -36.24 4.83
N THR A 471 9.13 -36.55 4.26
CA THR A 471 8.88 -36.31 2.82
C THR A 471 8.76 -34.82 2.51
N LEU A 472 8.09 -34.04 3.36
CA LEU A 472 7.99 -32.58 3.19
C LEU A 472 9.31 -31.86 3.50
N GLY A 473 10.02 -32.31 4.54
CA GLY A 473 11.35 -31.82 4.91
C GLY A 473 12.39 -32.12 3.84
N ILE A 474 12.36 -33.30 3.20
CA ILE A 474 13.21 -33.63 2.05
C ILE A 474 12.83 -32.77 0.84
N LEU A 475 11.53 -32.50 0.60
CA LEU A 475 11.11 -31.63 -0.51
C LEU A 475 11.59 -30.18 -0.31
N ILE A 476 11.52 -29.66 0.92
CA ILE A 476 12.00 -28.32 1.29
C ILE A 476 13.53 -28.26 1.27
N PHE A 477 14.23 -29.29 1.76
CA PHE A 477 15.70 -29.37 1.70
C PHE A 477 16.19 -29.46 0.26
N VAL A 478 15.46 -30.16 -0.62
CA VAL A 478 15.74 -30.19 -2.06
C VAL A 478 15.48 -28.83 -2.70
N LEU A 479 14.42 -28.09 -2.32
CA LEU A 479 14.19 -26.71 -2.80
C LEU A 479 15.28 -25.73 -2.34
N VAL A 480 15.70 -25.80 -1.07
CA VAL A 480 16.78 -24.96 -0.52
C VAL A 480 18.13 -25.32 -1.16
N MET A 481 18.41 -26.59 -1.44
CA MET A 481 19.63 -27.00 -2.14
C MET A 481 19.61 -26.72 -3.64
N TYR A 482 18.45 -26.83 -4.33
CA TYR A 482 18.36 -26.57 -5.77
C TYR A 482 18.52 -25.08 -6.10
N PHE A 483 18.16 -24.19 -5.17
CA PHE A 483 18.45 -22.75 -5.24
C PHE A 483 19.77 -22.35 -4.57
N GLY A 484 20.32 -23.17 -3.65
CA GLY A 484 21.58 -22.92 -2.94
C GLY A 484 22.85 -23.45 -3.60
N PHE A 485 22.77 -24.38 -4.57
CA PHE A 485 23.93 -24.98 -5.24
C PHE A 485 23.83 -24.87 -6.77
N LYS A 486 23.89 -23.63 -7.28
CA LYS A 486 24.34 -23.41 -8.68
C LYS A 486 25.47 -22.39 -8.75
N VAL A 487 26.48 -22.57 -7.88
CA VAL A 487 27.81 -22.01 -8.07
C VAL A 487 28.87 -23.10 -7.88
N ARG A 488 29.62 -23.34 -8.97
CA ARG A 488 30.88 -24.08 -9.12
C ARG A 488 30.90 -25.61 -8.93
N LYS A 489 31.08 -26.35 -10.04
CA LYS A 489 32.43 -26.71 -10.54
C LYS A 489 32.43 -27.44 -11.90
N ARG A 490 33.55 -27.25 -12.61
CA ARG A 490 34.12 -27.90 -13.82
C ARG A 490 33.75 -27.19 -15.14
N SER A 491 34.68 -26.68 -15.93
CA SER A 491 36.16 -26.74 -15.97
C SER A 491 36.75 -25.35 -16.15
#